data_AF-A6FFP8-F1
#
_entry.id   AF-A6FFP8-F1
#
_cell.length_a   1.000
_cell.length_b   1.000
_cell.length_c   1.000
_cell.angle_alpha   90.00
_cell.angle_beta   90.00
_cell.angle_gamma   90.00
#
_symmetry.space_group_name_H-M   'P 1'
#
loop_
_entity.id
_entity.type
_entity.pdbx_description
1 polymer ?
#
loop_
_entity_poly.entity_id
_entity_poly.type
_entity_poly.pdbx_seq_one_letter_code
_entity_poly.pdbx_strand_id
1 'polypeptide(L)'
;MTIDLKPGNRKNTINLNSAGVTHLAILSSQTFDALTIDEETIWLSGANVRLAGRNYMCQERDVNRDGFMDLVCGIETSKFMIEQGEYTVELTAVTEDGIQIRGTDLIKIVPSLVKK
;
A
#
# COMPACT_ATOMS: atom_id res chain seq x y z
N MET A 1 3.95 -9.79 -7.70
CA MET A 1 4.37 -8.39 -7.93
C MET A 1 5.21 -7.90 -6.76
N THR A 2 5.84 -6.74 -6.89
CA THR A 2 6.49 -6.04 -5.77
C THR A 2 5.58 -4.93 -5.26
N ILE A 3 5.42 -4.85 -3.95
CA ILE A 3 4.73 -3.76 -3.28
C ILE A 3 5.65 -3.17 -2.20
N ASP A 4 5.49 -1.89 -1.91
CA ASP A 4 6.23 -1.17 -0.87
C ASP A 4 5.23 -0.35 -0.05
N LEU A 5 4.93 -0.82 1.15
CA LEU A 5 4.12 -0.08 2.10
C LEU A 5 5.03 1.00 2.73
N LYS A 6 4.59 2.26 2.67
CA LYS A 6 5.37 3.45 3.05
C LYS A 6 6.62 3.68 2.15
N PRO A 7 6.38 3.92 0.85
CA PRO A 7 7.45 4.07 -0.12
C PRO A 7 8.46 5.16 0.25
N GLY A 8 9.75 4.84 0.06
CA GLY A 8 10.87 5.73 0.38
C GLY A 8 11.29 5.75 1.85
N ASN A 9 10.65 4.96 2.73
CA ASN A 9 11.06 4.81 4.13
C ASN A 9 11.69 3.44 4.39
N ARG A 10 13.02 3.40 4.47
CA ARG A 10 13.80 2.17 4.71
C ARG A 10 13.46 1.41 6.00
N LYS A 11 12.82 2.05 6.98
CA LYS A 11 12.43 1.39 8.24
C LYS A 11 11.09 0.67 8.14
N ASN A 12 10.33 0.89 7.06
CA ASN A 12 8.97 0.38 6.83
C ASN A 12 8.12 0.32 8.12
N THR A 13 8.17 1.41 8.87
CA THR A 13 7.59 1.48 10.20
C THR A 13 6.27 2.24 10.14
N ILE A 14 5.17 1.59 10.50
CA ILE A 14 3.84 2.20 10.53
C ILE A 14 3.57 2.69 11.95
N ASN A 15 3.20 3.97 12.07
CA ASN A 15 2.70 4.54 13.32
C ASN A 15 1.19 4.67 13.21
N LEU A 16 0.45 3.90 14.00
CA LEU A 16 -1.00 3.80 13.89
C LEU A 16 -1.75 5.05 14.40
N ASN A 17 -1.08 6.01 15.06
CA ASN A 17 -1.71 7.27 15.51
C ASN A 17 -1.69 8.40 14.45
N SER A 18 -1.04 8.22 13.29
CA SER A 18 -1.05 9.24 12.23
C SER A 18 -2.28 9.09 11.34
N ALA A 19 -3.44 9.55 11.81
CA ALA A 19 -4.69 9.73 11.05
C ALA A 19 -5.22 8.52 10.24
N GLY A 20 -4.64 7.32 10.39
CA GLY A 20 -5.16 6.07 9.83
C GLY A 20 -4.91 5.84 8.35
N VAL A 21 -4.02 6.59 7.68
CA VAL A 21 -3.72 6.41 6.24
C VAL A 21 -2.23 6.15 6.02
N THR A 22 -1.92 5.04 5.34
CA THR A 22 -0.54 4.69 4.94
C THR A 22 -0.47 4.58 3.42
N HIS A 23 0.54 5.21 2.80
CA HIS A 23 0.73 5.08 1.35
C HIS A 23 1.32 3.71 1.03
N LEU A 24 0.75 3.03 0.04
CA LEU A 24 1.21 1.79 -0.57
C LEU A 24 1.65 2.12 -1.99
N ALA A 25 2.86 1.71 -2.38
CA ALA A 25 3.28 1.68 -3.77
C ALA A 25 3.15 0.24 -4.31
N ILE A 26 2.57 0.11 -5.49
CA ILE A 26 2.56 -1.12 -6.28
C ILE A 26 3.47 -0.86 -7.47
N LEU A 27 4.61 -1.55 -7.52
CA LEU A 27 5.65 -1.24 -8.48
C LEU A 27 5.36 -1.89 -9.83
N SER A 28 5.46 -1.07 -10.87
CA SER A 28 5.49 -1.52 -12.25
C SER A 28 6.84 -2.16 -12.58
N SER A 29 6.89 -2.82 -13.73
CA SER A 29 8.12 -3.41 -14.27
C SER A 29 7.99 -3.55 -15.78
N GLN A 30 9.06 -4.02 -16.43
CA GLN A 30 9.05 -4.30 -17.87
C GLN A 30 7.93 -5.26 -18.31
N THR A 31 7.45 -6.13 -17.42
CA THR A 31 6.45 -7.16 -17.75
C THR A 31 5.12 -6.98 -17.02
N PHE A 32 4.96 -5.91 -16.24
CA PHE A 32 3.76 -5.67 -15.43
C PHE A 32 3.54 -4.17 -15.28
N ASP A 33 2.35 -3.71 -15.66
CA ASP A 33 1.93 -2.32 -15.51
C ASP A 33 0.95 -2.22 -14.32
N ALA A 34 1.36 -1.57 -13.24
CA ALA A 34 0.54 -1.40 -12.05
C ALA A 34 -0.63 -0.43 -12.30
N LEU A 35 -0.61 0.36 -13.37
CA LEU A 35 -1.68 1.31 -13.69
C LEU A 35 -2.92 0.63 -14.29
N THR A 36 -2.81 -0.65 -14.67
CA THR A 36 -3.97 -1.43 -15.14
C THR A 36 -4.74 -2.08 -14.00
N ILE A 37 -4.44 -1.76 -12.74
CA ILE A 37 -5.13 -2.32 -11.57
C ILE A 37 -6.45 -1.58 -11.36
N ASP A 38 -7.53 -2.34 -11.16
CA ASP A 38 -8.77 -1.77 -10.67
C ASP A 38 -8.61 -1.41 -9.18
N GLU A 39 -8.53 -0.10 -8.91
CA GLU A 39 -8.32 0.49 -7.59
C GLU A 39 -9.35 0.04 -6.54
N GLU A 40 -10.59 -0.28 -6.96
CA GLU A 40 -11.64 -0.77 -6.08
C GLU A 40 -11.31 -2.14 -5.49
N THR A 41 -10.56 -2.95 -6.23
CA THR A 41 -10.26 -4.33 -5.87
C THR A 41 -9.02 -4.47 -4.99
N ILE A 42 -8.29 -3.36 -4.78
CA ILE A 42 -7.07 -3.35 -3.96
C ILE A 42 -7.44 -3.61 -2.50
N TRP A 43 -7.00 -4.77 -2.01
CA TRP A 43 -7.19 -5.23 -0.64
C TRP A 43 -5.83 -5.58 -0.02
N LEU A 44 -5.49 -4.92 1.08
CA LEU A 44 -4.24 -5.13 1.81
C LEU A 44 -4.54 -5.60 3.24
N SER A 45 -4.37 -6.89 3.51
CA SER A 45 -4.51 -7.50 4.85
C SER A 45 -5.68 -6.97 5.71
N GLY A 46 -6.87 -6.78 5.12
CA GLY A 46 -8.04 -6.28 5.84
C GLY A 46 -8.41 -4.81 5.57
N ALA A 47 -7.61 -4.09 4.79
CA ALA A 47 -7.82 -2.68 4.47
C ALA A 47 -8.01 -2.43 2.97
N ASN A 48 -8.87 -1.47 2.67
CA ASN A 48 -9.11 -0.97 1.31
C ASN A 48 -8.32 0.31 1.06
N VAL A 49 -8.27 0.70 -0.22
CA VAL A 49 -7.88 2.05 -0.62
C VAL A 49 -8.89 3.07 -0.07
N ARG A 50 -8.35 4.17 0.45
CA ARG A 50 -9.12 5.31 0.93
C ARG A 50 -9.74 6.06 -0.24
N LEU A 51 -10.97 6.54 -0.06
CA LEU A 51 -11.59 7.47 -1.01
C LEU A 51 -11.20 8.93 -0.71
N ALA A 52 -10.93 9.68 -1.76
CA ALA A 52 -10.80 11.14 -1.78
C ALA A 52 -11.99 11.72 -2.56
N GLY A 53 -13.13 11.89 -1.87
CA GLY A 53 -14.39 12.27 -2.51
C GLY A 53 -15.03 11.07 -3.21
N ARG A 54 -15.14 11.13 -4.55
CA ARG A 54 -15.69 10.02 -5.37
C ARG A 54 -14.61 9.15 -6.02
N ASN A 55 -13.35 9.53 -5.90
CA ASN A 55 -12.22 8.83 -6.51
C ASN A 55 -11.43 8.10 -5.42
N TYR A 56 -10.73 7.02 -5.78
CA TYR A 56 -9.75 6.42 -4.91
C TYR A 56 -8.55 7.37 -4.74
N MET A 57 -7.95 7.35 -3.55
CA MET A 57 -6.76 8.12 -3.22
C MET A 57 -5.53 7.42 -3.80
N CYS A 58 -5.47 7.35 -5.13
CA CYS A 58 -4.36 6.79 -5.88
C CYS A 58 -3.75 7.85 -6.80
N GLN A 59 -2.47 7.69 -7.11
CA GLN A 59 -1.74 8.55 -8.03
C GLN A 59 -0.60 7.79 -8.69
N GLU A 60 -0.26 8.19 -9.91
CA GLU A 60 0.87 7.66 -10.65
C GLU A 60 2.17 8.32 -10.19
N ARG A 61 3.20 7.51 -9.94
CA ARG A 61 4.53 8.01 -9.59
C ARG A 61 5.57 6.94 -9.84
N ASP A 62 6.67 7.30 -10.51
CA ASP A 62 7.88 6.47 -10.50
C ASP A 62 8.56 6.58 -9.12
N VAL A 63 8.34 5.58 -8.26
CA VAL A 63 8.78 5.56 -6.86
C VAL A 63 10.25 5.15 -6.77
N ASN A 64 10.65 4.15 -7.55
CA ASN A 64 11.98 3.54 -7.47
C ASN A 64 12.99 4.12 -8.50
N ARG A 65 12.52 4.99 -9.41
CA ARG A 65 13.29 5.63 -10.50
C ARG A 65 13.80 4.67 -11.56
N ASP A 66 13.01 3.65 -11.88
CA ASP A 66 13.34 2.68 -12.93
C ASP A 66 12.78 3.05 -14.31
N GLY A 67 12.01 4.15 -14.40
CA GLY A 67 11.41 4.63 -15.64
C GLY A 67 10.02 4.03 -15.92
N PHE A 68 9.47 3.20 -15.04
CA PHE A 68 8.08 2.76 -15.07
C PHE A 68 7.26 3.54 -14.04
N MET A 69 6.03 3.95 -14.40
CA MET A 69 5.14 4.62 -13.44
C MET A 69 4.51 3.58 -12.53
N ASP A 70 4.58 3.81 -11.23
CA ASP A 70 3.97 2.96 -10.21
C ASP A 70 2.62 3.51 -9.77
N LEU A 71 1.76 2.63 -9.24
CA LEU A 71 0.50 3.02 -8.62
C LEU A 71 0.72 3.25 -7.12
N VAL A 72 0.48 4.47 -6.64
CA VAL A 72 0.62 4.81 -5.22
C VAL A 72 -0.73 5.15 -4.62
N CYS A 73 -1.23 4.32 -3.71
CA CYS A 73 -2.54 4.46 -3.10
C CYS A 73 -2.48 4.70 -1.58
N GLY A 74 -3.36 5.54 -1.05
CA GLY A 74 -3.57 5.69 0.38
C GLY A 74 -4.44 4.56 0.93
N ILE A 75 -3.92 3.74 1.83
CA ILE A 75 -4.64 2.63 2.46
C ILE A 75 -5.12 3.02 3.85
N GLU A 76 -6.36 2.68 4.20
CA GLU A 76 -6.91 2.91 5.53
C GLU A 76 -6.40 1.89 6.55
N THR A 77 -5.20 2.14 7.09
CA THR A 77 -4.52 1.26 8.05
C THR A 77 -4.99 1.43 9.50
N SER A 78 -6.00 2.25 9.78
CA SER A 78 -6.61 2.36 11.11
C SER A 78 -7.22 1.04 11.61
N LYS A 79 -7.40 0.06 10.72
CA LYS A 79 -7.95 -1.27 11.00
C LYS A 79 -6.88 -2.36 11.17
N PHE A 80 -5.60 -2.04 11.00
CA PHE A 80 -4.55 -3.04 11.21
C PHE A 80 -4.51 -3.45 12.68
N MET A 81 -4.23 -4.74 12.92
CA MET A 81 -4.14 -5.28 14.27
C MET A 81 -3.10 -4.47 15.07
N ILE A 82 -3.51 -3.98 16.24
CA ILE A 82 -2.85 -2.90 17.01
C ILE A 82 -1.64 -3.42 17.81
N GLU A 83 -1.29 -4.69 17.62
CA GLU A 83 -0.17 -5.30 18.31
C GLU A 83 1.16 -4.89 17.68
N GLN A 84 2.15 -4.67 18.52
CA GLN A 84 3.50 -4.35 18.06
C GLN A 84 4.14 -5.60 17.50
N GLY A 85 4.83 -5.47 16.36
CA GLY A 85 5.45 -6.63 15.75
C GLY A 85 5.91 -6.39 14.32
N GLU A 86 6.50 -7.43 13.76
CA GLU A 86 6.81 -7.51 12.35
C GLU A 86 5.76 -8.40 11.69
N TYR A 87 5.20 -7.91 10.58
CA TYR A 87 4.10 -8.55 9.88
C TYR A 87 4.41 -8.61 8.40
N THR A 88 4.14 -9.74 7.77
CA THR A 88 4.02 -9.81 6.32
C THR A 88 2.60 -9.44 5.97
N VAL A 89 2.42 -8.35 5.22
CA VAL A 89 1.13 -7.98 4.65
C VAL A 89 1.00 -8.58 3.26
N GLU A 90 -0.22 -8.99 2.91
CA GLU A 90 -0.58 -9.52 1.59
C GLU A 90 -1.54 -8.54 0.92
N LEU A 91 -1.20 -8.17 -0.31
CA LEU A 91 -2.08 -7.48 -1.23
C LEU A 91 -2.70 -8.48 -2.18
N THR A 92 -4.01 -8.34 -2.39
CA THR A 92 -4.74 -8.92 -3.52
C THR A 92 -5.42 -7.80 -4.31
N ALA A 93 -5.43 -7.91 -5.63
CA ALA A 93 -6.18 -7.02 -6.50
C ALA A 93 -6.54 -7.74 -7.80
N VAL A 94 -7.27 -7.05 -8.66
CA VAL A 94 -7.64 -7.49 -10.00
C VAL A 94 -7.29 -6.35 -10.97
N THR A 95 -6.72 -6.71 -12.11
CA THR A 95 -6.52 -5.76 -13.20
C THR A 95 -7.81 -5.52 -13.99
N GLU A 96 -7.87 -4.45 -14.78
CA GLU A 96 -9.03 -4.12 -15.62
C GLU A 96 -9.39 -5.23 -16.61
N ASP A 97 -8.42 -6.06 -17.02
CA ASP A 97 -8.62 -7.25 -17.86
C ASP A 97 -8.99 -8.53 -17.08
N GLY A 98 -9.21 -8.42 -15.77
CA GLY A 98 -9.71 -9.49 -14.91
C GLY A 98 -8.65 -10.42 -14.34
N ILE A 99 -7.36 -10.08 -14.45
CA ILE A 99 -6.27 -10.91 -13.91
C ILE A 99 -6.14 -10.68 -12.41
N GLN A 100 -6.25 -11.75 -11.63
CA GLN A 100 -5.97 -11.71 -10.19
C GLN A 100 -4.48 -11.61 -9.93
N ILE A 101 -4.10 -10.68 -9.08
CA ILE A 101 -2.70 -10.40 -8.76
C ILE A 101 -2.48 -10.38 -7.24
N ARG A 102 -1.27 -10.76 -6.83
CA ARG A 102 -0.86 -10.80 -5.43
C ARG A 102 0.55 -10.26 -5.22
N GLY A 103 0.74 -9.58 -4.09
CA GLY A 103 2.02 -9.04 -3.64
C GLY A 103 2.14 -9.11 -2.12
N THR A 104 3.36 -9.08 -1.62
CA THR A 104 3.62 -9.05 -0.17
C THR A 104 4.69 -8.03 0.18
N ASP A 105 4.62 -7.51 1.40
CA ASP A 105 5.65 -6.65 1.99
C ASP A 105 5.83 -6.98 3.48
N LEU A 106 7.04 -6.73 4.01
CA LEU A 106 7.35 -6.89 5.42
C LEU A 106 7.34 -5.53 6.12
N ILE A 107 6.44 -5.37 7.07
CA ILE A 107 6.25 -4.12 7.80
C ILE A 107 6.56 -4.30 9.28
N LYS A 108 6.90 -3.20 9.94
CA LYS A 108 7.05 -3.14 11.40
C LYS A 108 6.05 -2.19 12.02
N ILE A 109 5.16 -2.71 12.85
CA ILE A 109 4.25 -1.91 13.67
C ILE A 109 4.96 -1.58 14.97
N VAL A 110 5.16 -0.28 15.23
CA VAL A 110 5.73 0.22 16.48
C VAL A 110 4.68 1.00 17.27
N PRO A 111 4.72 0.95 18.61
CA PRO A 111 3.82 1.74 19.42
C PRO A 111 4.15 3.22 19.26
N SER A 112 3.13 4.06 19.41
CA SER A 112 3.37 5.49 19.56
C SER A 112 4.09 5.74 20.90
N LEU A 113 5.12 6.59 20.88
CA LEU A 113 5.61 7.20 22.10
C LEU A 113 4.47 8.06 22.65
N VAL A 114 3.81 7.60 23.71
CA VAL A 114 2.91 8.45 24.48
C VAL A 114 3.78 9.58 25.05
N LYS A 115 3.69 10.77 24.46
CA LYS A 115 4.18 11.97 25.15
C LYS A 115 3.26 12.18 26.35
N LYS A 116 3.77 11.81 27.53
CA LYS A 116 3.22 12.22 28.82
C LYS A 116 3.20 13.74 28.92
#